data_AF-A0A8T2T291-F1
#
_entry.id   AF-A0A8T2T291-F1
#
_cell.length_a   1.000
_cell.length_b   1.000
_cell.length_c   1.000
_cell.angle_alpha   90.00
_cell.angle_beta   90.00
_cell.angle_gamma   90.00
#
_symmetry.space_group_name_H-M   'P 1'
#
loop_
_entity.id
_entity.type
_entity.pdbx_description
1 polymer ?
#
loop_
_entity_poly.entity_id
_entity_poly.type
_entity_poly.pdbx_seq_one_letter_code
_entity_poly.pdbx_strand_id
1 'polypeptide(L)'
;MEATAAEDTQKKESSYRYWVRKKTEQAAPDPVPHKLSSFDLARITQTTTLGSAWNQAGTWEERCITNWATSRLKELLMSLDPLQLKEGCVKVTEISKCAGDASLVTVRNKKRYGYSYEITLKFKGDWRGLKDLEGTLNIPEASYNDLDELKVDVNLSSTTNIEAAQKVIFCQELQSFLVPIREKLQIFEDELKAR
;
A
#
# COMPACT_ATOMS: atom_id res chain seq x y z
N MET A 1 20.18 -58.38 58.71
CA MET A 1 20.66 -58.51 57.32
C MET A 1 19.68 -57.74 56.46
N GLU A 2 20.12 -56.56 56.04
CA GLU A 2 19.41 -55.66 55.14
C GLU A 2 19.17 -56.30 53.77
N ALA A 3 17.95 -56.18 53.26
CA ALA A 3 17.66 -56.34 51.84
C ALA A 3 16.97 -55.05 51.39
N THR A 4 17.76 -54.11 50.87
CA THR A 4 17.30 -52.88 50.25
C THR A 4 16.67 -53.21 48.90
N ALA A 5 15.36 -52.99 48.78
CA ALA A 5 14.64 -53.02 47.51
C ALA A 5 15.10 -51.86 46.63
N ALA A 6 15.63 -52.16 45.45
CA ALA A 6 15.97 -51.16 44.45
C ALA A 6 14.70 -50.64 43.77
N GLU A 7 14.40 -49.36 43.96
CA GLU A 7 13.36 -48.64 43.21
C GLU A 7 13.79 -48.49 41.75
N ASP A 8 13.05 -49.14 40.85
CA ASP A 8 13.19 -48.96 39.40
C ASP A 8 12.48 -47.65 39.01
N THR A 9 13.19 -46.53 39.09
CA THR A 9 12.68 -45.23 38.61
C THR A 9 12.65 -45.21 37.08
N GLN A 10 11.56 -45.71 36.49
CA GLN A 10 11.21 -45.41 35.11
C GLN A 10 10.89 -43.90 34.99
N LYS A 11 11.88 -43.11 34.61
CA LYS A 11 11.68 -41.74 34.15
C LYS A 11 10.81 -41.77 32.89
N LYS A 12 9.53 -41.44 33.03
CA LYS A 12 8.65 -41.11 31.91
C LYS A 12 9.22 -39.88 31.21
N GLU A 13 9.80 -40.08 30.03
CA GLU A 13 10.25 -38.98 29.18
C GLU A 13 9.04 -38.13 28.79
N SER A 14 9.10 -36.84 29.12
CA SER A 14 8.10 -35.86 28.74
C SER A 14 7.97 -35.81 27.21
N SER A 15 6.74 -35.89 26.69
CA SER A 15 6.40 -35.94 25.25
C SER A 15 6.78 -34.70 24.43
N TYR A 16 7.45 -33.72 25.03
CA TYR A 16 7.87 -32.49 24.35
C TYR A 16 9.26 -32.67 23.74
N ARG A 17 9.29 -32.96 22.43
CA ARG A 17 10.51 -32.99 21.62
C ARG A 17 10.94 -31.55 21.31
N TYR A 18 11.83 -31.01 22.14
CA TYR A 18 12.56 -29.78 21.83
C TYR A 18 13.56 -30.03 20.69
N TRP A 19 13.86 -28.99 19.92
CA TRP A 19 14.79 -29.02 18.79
C TRP A 19 16.08 -29.77 19.14
N VAL A 20 16.24 -30.93 18.51
CA VAL A 20 17.31 -31.88 18.79
C VAL A 20 18.63 -31.28 18.33
N ARG A 21 19.52 -30.96 19.28
CA ARG A 21 20.83 -30.32 19.01
C ARG A 21 21.90 -31.27 18.44
N LYS A 22 21.66 -32.59 18.48
CA LYS A 22 22.60 -33.62 18.01
C LYS A 22 21.88 -34.61 17.11
N LYS A 23 22.36 -34.84 15.90
CA LYS A 23 21.80 -35.87 14.98
C LYS A 23 21.79 -37.22 15.70
N THR A 24 20.60 -37.65 16.11
CA THR A 24 20.34 -38.99 16.63
C THR A 24 20.15 -39.91 15.42
N GLU A 25 20.48 -41.20 15.50
CA GLU A 25 20.36 -42.15 14.36
C GLU A 25 18.93 -42.23 13.78
N GLN A 26 17.92 -41.82 14.55
CA GLN A 26 16.51 -41.72 14.14
C GLN A 26 16.12 -40.34 13.55
N ALA A 27 17.06 -39.42 13.37
CA ALA A 27 16.78 -38.12 12.77
C ALA A 27 16.48 -38.28 11.27
N ALA A 28 15.47 -37.57 10.78
CA ALA A 28 15.20 -37.49 9.35
C ALA A 28 16.47 -37.02 8.62
N PRO A 29 16.81 -37.60 7.46
CA PRO A 29 17.96 -37.15 6.67
C PRO A 29 17.81 -35.68 6.31
N ASP A 30 18.93 -34.97 6.22
CA ASP A 30 18.93 -33.56 5.86
C ASP A 30 18.26 -33.39 4.48
N PRO A 31 17.35 -32.40 4.32
CA PRO A 31 16.73 -32.16 3.03
C PRO A 31 17.79 -31.72 2.02
N VAL A 32 17.99 -32.53 0.98
CA VAL A 32 18.94 -32.22 -0.10
C VAL A 32 18.22 -31.37 -1.16
N PRO A 33 18.76 -30.21 -1.56
CA PRO A 33 18.15 -29.40 -2.61
C PRO A 33 18.17 -30.15 -3.95
N HIS A 34 16.98 -30.40 -4.51
CA HIS A 34 16.83 -30.97 -5.83
C HIS A 34 16.58 -29.87 -6.87
N LYS A 35 17.32 -29.92 -7.99
CA LYS A 35 17.07 -29.03 -9.13
C LYS A 35 15.77 -29.46 -9.82
N LEU A 36 14.85 -28.52 -10.02
CA LEU A 36 13.59 -28.79 -10.72
C LEU A 36 13.86 -29.15 -12.19
N SER A 37 13.19 -30.20 -12.67
CA SER A 37 13.24 -30.58 -14.09
C SER A 37 12.31 -29.70 -14.93
N SER A 38 12.48 -29.72 -16.25
CA SER A 38 11.58 -29.02 -17.18
C SER A 38 10.12 -29.51 -17.08
N PHE A 39 9.92 -30.80 -16.77
CA PHE A 39 8.60 -31.38 -16.56
C PHE A 39 7.92 -30.84 -15.28
N ASP A 40 8.69 -30.70 -14.19
CA ASP A 40 8.17 -30.15 -12.93
C ASP A 40 7.75 -28.69 -13.09
N LEU A 41 8.54 -27.91 -13.82
CA LEU A 41 8.22 -26.52 -14.16
C LEU A 41 6.94 -26.43 -15.00
N ALA A 42 6.77 -27.29 -16.00
CA ALA A 42 5.57 -27.33 -16.82
C ALA A 42 4.32 -27.67 -15.99
N ARG A 43 4.44 -28.57 -14.99
CA ARG A 43 3.34 -28.92 -14.09
C ARG A 43 2.92 -27.76 -13.18
N ILE A 44 3.88 -26.95 -12.71
CA ILE A 44 3.63 -25.74 -11.93
C ILE A 44 2.92 -24.67 -12.78
N THR A 45 3.22 -24.58 -14.08
CA THR A 45 2.55 -23.60 -14.97
C THR A 45 1.11 -23.98 -15.35
N GLN A 46 0.70 -25.23 -15.15
CA GLN A 46 -0.64 -25.71 -15.51
C GLN A 46 -1.69 -25.44 -14.42
N THR A 47 -1.29 -25.10 -13.20
CA THR A 47 -2.23 -24.78 -12.13
C THR A 47 -2.69 -23.33 -12.24
N THR A 48 -4.00 -23.10 -12.30
CA THR A 48 -4.65 -21.78 -12.36
C THR A 48 -4.62 -21.02 -11.02
N THR A 49 -3.55 -21.22 -10.24
CA THR A 49 -3.36 -20.62 -8.92
C THR A 49 -2.83 -19.20 -9.07
N LEU A 50 -3.61 -18.23 -8.60
CA LEU A 50 -3.20 -16.85 -8.42
C LEU A 50 -2.10 -16.79 -7.35
N GLY A 51 -0.95 -16.20 -7.70
CA GLY A 51 0.16 -16.03 -6.77
C GLY A 51 1.46 -16.64 -7.28
N SER A 52 2.38 -16.89 -6.37
CA SER A 52 3.66 -17.53 -6.63
C SER A 52 3.50 -19.05 -6.76
N ALA A 53 4.44 -19.69 -7.46
CA ALA A 53 4.52 -21.15 -7.55
C ALA A 53 4.62 -21.86 -6.19
N TRP A 54 4.99 -21.12 -5.14
CA TRP A 54 5.10 -21.63 -3.77
C TRP A 54 3.77 -21.61 -3.02
N ASN A 55 2.79 -20.83 -3.50
CA ASN A 55 1.46 -20.69 -2.92
C ASN A 55 0.40 -21.53 -3.64
N GLN A 56 0.68 -22.82 -3.87
CA GLN A 56 -0.26 -23.72 -4.53
C GLN A 56 -1.53 -23.95 -3.71
N ALA A 57 -1.43 -23.90 -2.38
CA ALA A 57 -2.54 -24.08 -1.47
C ALA A 57 -3.46 -22.85 -1.34
N GLY A 58 -3.12 -21.73 -2.01
CA GLY A 58 -3.88 -20.47 -1.92
C GLY A 58 -3.89 -19.89 -0.49
N THR A 59 -2.81 -20.12 0.26
CA THR A 59 -2.53 -19.44 1.52
C THR A 59 -2.31 -17.94 1.31
N TRP A 60 -2.11 -17.19 2.38
CA TRP A 60 -1.88 -15.75 2.32
C TRP A 60 -0.53 -15.46 1.65
N GLU A 61 -0.54 -14.68 0.56
CA GLU A 61 0.66 -14.12 -0.10
C GLU A 61 0.47 -12.62 -0.27
N GLU A 62 1.43 -11.83 0.21
CA GLU A 62 1.46 -10.38 0.01
C GLU A 62 2.59 -10.00 -0.93
N ARG A 63 2.28 -9.13 -1.90
CA ARG A 63 3.26 -8.48 -2.76
C ARG A 63 3.23 -6.98 -2.53
N CYS A 64 4.36 -6.43 -2.12
CA CYS A 64 4.54 -4.99 -2.02
C CYS A 64 4.63 -4.38 -3.44
N ILE A 65 3.76 -3.42 -3.72
CA ILE A 65 3.69 -2.70 -5.00
C ILE A 65 3.90 -1.19 -4.81
N THR A 66 4.36 -0.77 -3.63
CA THR A 66 4.59 0.63 -3.23
C THR A 66 5.42 1.42 -4.24
N ASN A 67 6.46 0.83 -4.84
CA ASN A 67 7.31 1.52 -5.81
C ASN A 67 6.55 1.91 -7.10
N TRP A 68 5.70 1.00 -7.58
CA TRP A 68 4.87 1.26 -8.75
C TRP A 68 3.76 2.25 -8.41
N ALA A 69 3.10 2.06 -7.26
CA ALA A 69 2.00 2.89 -6.80
C ALA A 69 2.44 4.35 -6.58
N THR A 70 3.54 4.58 -5.88
CA THR A 70 4.10 5.93 -5.68
C THR A 70 4.46 6.62 -6.98
N SER A 71 5.06 5.90 -7.94
CA SER A 71 5.41 6.46 -9.26
C SER A 71 4.16 6.81 -10.05
N ARG A 72 3.17 5.90 -10.08
CA ARG A 72 1.94 6.08 -10.85
C ARG A 72 1.04 7.17 -10.29
N LEU A 73 0.90 7.26 -8.97
CA LEU A 73 0.20 8.35 -8.30
C LEU A 73 0.83 9.70 -8.64
N LYS A 74 2.16 9.79 -8.65
CA LYS A 74 2.84 11.03 -9.04
C LYS A 74 2.50 11.45 -10.47
N GLU A 75 2.53 10.52 -11.42
CA GLU A 75 2.15 10.80 -12.81
C GLU A 75 0.69 11.28 -12.92
N LEU A 76 -0.24 10.59 -12.27
CA LEU A 76 -1.67 10.90 -12.33
C LEU A 76 -1.99 12.27 -11.72
N LEU A 77 -1.39 12.59 -10.58
CA LEU A 77 -1.58 13.86 -9.90
C LEU A 77 -0.88 15.03 -10.63
N MET A 78 0.24 14.78 -11.31
CA MET A 78 0.87 15.79 -12.18
C MET A 78 0.10 16.00 -13.49
N SER A 79 -0.66 14.99 -13.94
CA SER A 79 -1.55 15.07 -15.11
C SER A 79 -2.91 15.73 -14.84
N LEU A 80 -3.09 16.32 -13.65
CA LEU A 80 -4.31 17.05 -13.30
C LEU A 80 -4.43 18.31 -14.14
N ASP A 81 -5.59 18.46 -14.78
CA ASP A 81 -5.89 19.66 -15.56
C ASP A 81 -6.00 20.89 -14.65
N PRO A 82 -5.63 22.08 -15.14
CA PRO A 82 -5.83 23.32 -14.41
C PRO A 82 -7.32 23.51 -14.06
N LEU A 83 -7.61 23.74 -12.79
CA LEU A 83 -8.96 23.99 -12.33
C LEU A 83 -9.34 25.44 -12.61
N GLN A 84 -10.40 25.60 -13.40
CA GLN A 84 -11.05 26.89 -13.64
C GLN A 84 -11.93 27.22 -12.43
N LEU A 85 -11.49 28.17 -11.61
CA LEU A 85 -12.30 28.77 -10.56
C LEU A 85 -13.22 29.84 -11.18
N LYS A 86 -14.21 30.31 -10.43
CA LYS A 86 -15.14 31.35 -10.94
C LYS A 86 -14.43 32.63 -11.37
N GLU A 87 -13.34 32.97 -10.67
CA GLU A 87 -12.57 34.20 -10.90
C GLU A 87 -11.05 33.89 -10.93
N GLY A 88 -10.65 32.74 -11.45
CA GLY A 88 -9.24 32.33 -11.42
C GLY A 88 -8.94 30.99 -12.07
N CYS A 89 -7.65 30.63 -12.11
CA CYS A 89 -7.17 29.34 -12.57
C CYS A 89 -6.10 28.82 -11.61
N VAL A 90 -6.24 27.58 -11.15
CA VAL A 90 -5.27 26.93 -10.25
C VAL A 90 -4.70 25.69 -10.91
N LYS A 91 -3.37 25.58 -10.91
CA LYS A 91 -2.64 24.45 -11.45
C LYS A 91 -1.75 23.81 -10.38
N VAL A 92 -1.74 22.48 -10.34
CA VAL A 92 -0.77 21.73 -9.53
C VAL A 92 0.59 21.82 -10.20
N THR A 93 1.58 22.30 -9.46
CA THR A 93 2.96 22.48 -9.95
C THR A 93 3.90 21.38 -9.53
N GLU A 94 3.76 20.89 -8.29
CA GLU A 94 4.71 19.94 -7.71
C GLU A 94 4.02 19.06 -6.66
N ILE A 95 4.54 17.85 -6.47
CA ILE A 95 4.14 16.95 -5.38
C ILE A 95 5.21 17.04 -4.30
N SER A 96 4.88 17.65 -3.16
CA SER A 96 5.82 17.85 -2.06
C SER A 96 6.04 16.58 -1.24
N LYS A 97 4.97 15.79 -1.02
CA LYS A 97 5.00 14.56 -0.24
C LYS A 97 4.06 13.54 -0.87
N CYS A 98 4.53 12.31 -1.01
CA CYS A 98 3.72 11.17 -1.44
C CYS A 98 4.31 9.96 -0.69
N ALA A 99 3.79 9.73 0.50
CA ALA A 99 4.28 8.73 1.44
C ALA A 99 3.15 7.78 1.81
N GLY A 100 3.42 6.49 1.77
CA GLY A 100 2.42 5.48 1.98
C GLY A 100 2.85 4.13 1.47
N ASP A 101 1.96 3.16 1.60
CA ASP A 101 2.17 1.78 1.22
C ASP A 101 1.05 1.28 0.31
N ALA A 102 1.41 0.35 -0.58
CA ALA A 102 0.47 -0.34 -1.43
C ALA A 102 0.84 -1.81 -1.51
N SER A 103 -0.14 -2.67 -1.27
CA SER A 103 0.03 -4.12 -1.24
C SER A 103 -1.05 -4.83 -2.05
N LEU A 104 -0.62 -5.90 -2.70
CA LEU A 104 -1.47 -6.87 -3.35
C LEU A 104 -1.47 -8.14 -2.49
N VAL A 105 -2.59 -8.41 -1.84
CA VAL A 105 -2.76 -9.60 -1.01
C VAL A 105 -3.58 -10.63 -1.77
N THR A 106 -3.06 -11.86 -1.84
CA THR A 106 -3.76 -13.01 -2.39
C THR A 106 -4.15 -13.94 -1.26
N VAL A 107 -5.45 -14.20 -1.10
CA VAL A 107 -5.99 -15.12 -0.09
C VAL A 107 -7.03 -16.01 -0.73
N ARG A 108 -6.89 -17.34 -0.58
CA ARG A 108 -7.84 -18.33 -1.14
C ARG A 108 -8.11 -18.09 -2.63
N ASN A 109 -7.05 -17.83 -3.40
CA ASN A 109 -7.14 -17.53 -4.83
C ASN A 109 -7.96 -16.26 -5.17
N LYS A 110 -8.09 -15.31 -4.24
CA LYS A 110 -8.72 -14.00 -4.46
C LYS A 110 -7.71 -12.89 -4.24
N LYS A 111 -7.65 -11.95 -5.20
CA LYS A 111 -6.87 -10.72 -5.06
C LYS A 111 -7.61 -9.73 -4.14
N ARG A 112 -6.84 -9.05 -3.32
CA ARG A 112 -7.23 -7.96 -2.44
C ARG A 112 -6.17 -6.89 -2.60
N TYR A 113 -6.63 -5.66 -2.83
CA TYR A 113 -5.75 -4.52 -3.00
C TYR A 113 -5.88 -3.66 -1.76
N GLY A 114 -4.76 -3.19 -1.25
CA GLY A 114 -4.70 -2.21 -0.19
C GLY A 114 -3.74 -1.11 -0.60
N TYR A 115 -4.12 0.13 -0.35
CA TYR A 115 -3.17 1.22 -0.30
C TYR A 115 -3.61 2.22 0.76
N SER A 116 -2.62 2.92 1.31
CA SER A 116 -2.81 4.06 2.19
C SER A 116 -1.73 5.08 1.84
N TYR A 117 -2.14 6.28 1.44
CA TYR A 117 -1.22 7.35 1.06
C TYR A 117 -1.59 8.68 1.71
N GLU A 118 -0.55 9.35 2.19
CA GLU A 118 -0.56 10.76 2.56
C GLU A 118 0.10 11.57 1.43
N ILE A 119 -0.62 12.53 0.88
CA ILE A 119 -0.21 13.27 -0.32
C ILE A 119 -0.26 14.76 -0.02
N THR A 120 0.84 15.46 -0.28
CA THR A 120 0.90 16.93 -0.28
C THR A 120 1.25 17.43 -1.67
N LEU A 121 0.36 18.23 -2.24
CA LEU A 121 0.51 18.87 -3.54
C LEU A 121 0.79 20.35 -3.34
N LYS A 122 1.67 20.95 -4.15
CA LYS A 122 1.81 22.40 -4.28
C LYS A 122 1.07 22.86 -5.51
N PHE A 123 0.32 23.94 -5.36
CA PHE A 123 -0.40 24.56 -6.45
C PHE A 123 0.04 26.02 -6.62
N LYS A 124 -0.07 26.50 -7.86
CA LYS A 124 0.06 27.91 -8.22
C LYS A 124 -1.12 28.32 -9.07
N GLY A 125 -1.62 29.53 -8.87
CA GLY A 125 -2.73 30.02 -9.65
C GLY A 125 -2.93 31.52 -9.54
N ASP A 126 -3.91 31.99 -10.29
CA ASP A 126 -4.36 33.37 -10.24
C ASP A 126 -5.80 33.38 -9.73
N TRP A 127 -6.14 34.31 -8.84
CA TRP A 127 -7.51 34.44 -8.32
C TRP A 127 -7.86 35.91 -8.04
N ARG A 128 -8.98 36.39 -8.56
CA ARG A 128 -9.45 37.79 -8.40
C ARG A 128 -8.41 38.85 -8.71
N GLY A 129 -7.60 38.61 -9.75
CA GLY A 129 -6.53 39.53 -10.17
C GLY A 129 -5.25 39.48 -9.32
N LEU A 130 -5.20 38.67 -8.25
CA LEU A 130 -3.96 38.31 -7.58
C LEU A 130 -3.24 37.27 -8.44
N LYS A 131 -2.07 37.67 -8.94
CA LYS A 131 -1.16 36.78 -9.66
C LYS A 131 -0.23 36.08 -8.68
N ASP A 132 0.21 34.88 -9.03
CA ASP A 132 1.17 34.08 -8.25
C ASP A 132 0.67 33.66 -6.85
N LEU A 133 -0.59 33.26 -6.75
CA LEU A 133 -1.12 32.63 -5.54
C LEU A 133 -0.56 31.21 -5.40
N GLU A 134 0.27 31.01 -4.39
CA GLU A 134 0.86 29.70 -4.09
C GLU A 134 0.28 29.10 -2.80
N GLY A 135 0.09 27.79 -2.79
CA GLY A 135 -0.35 27.06 -1.61
C GLY A 135 -0.08 25.57 -1.70
N THR A 136 -0.50 24.85 -0.67
CA THR A 136 -0.39 23.40 -0.58
C THR A 136 -1.75 22.77 -0.31
N LEU A 137 -2.07 21.69 -1.02
CA LEU A 137 -3.20 20.81 -0.75
C LEU A 137 -2.68 19.57 -0.05
N ASN A 138 -3.17 19.30 1.16
CA ASN A 138 -2.85 18.11 1.91
C ASN A 138 -4.03 17.14 1.87
N ILE A 139 -3.76 15.92 1.45
CA ILE A 139 -4.65 14.77 1.53
C ILE A 139 -4.07 13.89 2.64
N PRO A 140 -4.61 13.97 3.87
CA PRO A 140 -4.05 13.25 5.02
C PRO A 140 -4.17 11.74 4.86
N GLU A 141 -5.26 11.27 4.25
CA GLU A 141 -5.52 9.84 4.06
C GLU A 141 -6.26 9.62 2.74
N ALA A 142 -5.58 8.96 1.81
CA ALA A 142 -6.18 8.38 0.62
C ALA A 142 -6.03 6.85 0.71
N SER A 143 -7.15 6.16 0.90
CA SER A 143 -7.18 4.70 1.06
C SER A 143 -8.03 4.04 -0.02
N TYR A 144 -7.85 2.73 -0.18
CA TYR A 144 -8.59 1.93 -1.16
C TYR A 144 -10.07 1.85 -0.79
N ASN A 145 -10.95 2.14 -1.75
CA ASN A 145 -12.41 2.05 -1.62
C ASN A 145 -13.03 3.08 -0.65
N ASP A 146 -12.29 4.11 -0.27
CA ASP A 146 -12.76 5.23 0.56
C ASP A 146 -12.53 6.59 -0.13
N LEU A 147 -12.78 6.63 -1.43
CA LEU A 147 -12.64 7.85 -2.23
C LEU A 147 -13.79 8.84 -2.01
N ASP A 148 -14.88 8.41 -1.38
CA ASP A 148 -16.05 9.23 -1.05
C ASP A 148 -15.80 10.15 0.16
N GLU A 149 -15.03 9.69 1.15
CA GLU A 149 -14.73 10.47 2.37
C GLU A 149 -13.42 11.26 2.28
N LEU A 150 -12.84 11.38 1.08
CA LEU A 150 -11.57 12.05 0.84
C LEU A 150 -11.61 13.51 1.33
N LYS A 151 -10.78 13.82 2.33
CA LYS A 151 -10.61 15.18 2.86
C LYS A 151 -9.39 15.84 2.23
N VAL A 152 -9.52 17.12 1.90
CA VAL A 152 -8.41 17.96 1.47
C VAL A 152 -8.31 19.18 2.37
N ASP A 153 -7.14 19.31 3.00
CA ASP A 153 -6.77 20.49 3.78
C ASP A 153 -6.00 21.44 2.89
N VAL A 154 -6.56 22.63 2.69
CA VAL A 154 -5.95 23.69 1.89
C VAL A 154 -5.14 24.60 2.82
N ASN A 155 -3.85 24.76 2.53
CA ASN A 155 -3.00 25.73 3.22
C ASN A 155 -2.44 26.74 2.21
N LEU A 156 -2.75 28.01 2.42
CA LEU A 156 -2.26 29.11 1.59
C LEU A 156 -0.90 29.57 2.10
N SER A 157 0.08 29.73 1.21
CA SER A 157 1.35 30.34 1.60
C SER A 157 1.11 31.81 1.98
N SER A 158 1.76 32.25 3.06
CA SER A 158 1.55 33.57 3.69
C SER A 158 1.95 34.78 2.84
N THR A 159 2.37 34.57 1.60
CA THR A 159 2.93 35.60 0.72
C THR A 159 1.85 36.52 0.14
N THR A 160 0.58 36.10 0.12
CA THR A 160 -0.54 36.91 -0.38
C THR A 160 -1.41 37.41 0.78
N ASN A 161 -1.50 38.73 0.90
CA ASN A 161 -2.25 39.43 1.95
C ASN A 161 -3.75 39.39 1.63
N ILE A 162 -4.34 38.18 1.67
CA ILE A 162 -5.76 37.93 1.38
C ILE A 162 -6.57 38.13 2.65
N GLU A 163 -7.67 38.86 2.55
CA GLU A 163 -8.61 39.07 3.64
C GLU A 163 -9.23 37.75 4.12
N ALA A 164 -9.47 37.58 5.42
CA ALA A 164 -9.91 36.31 5.98
C ALA A 164 -11.20 35.76 5.32
N ALA A 165 -12.13 36.65 4.96
CA ALA A 165 -13.36 36.28 4.25
C ALA A 165 -13.09 35.71 2.84
N GLN A 166 -12.11 36.28 2.13
CA GLN A 166 -11.73 35.84 0.80
C GLN A 166 -11.01 34.47 0.84
N LYS A 167 -10.22 34.21 1.88
CA LYS A 167 -9.59 32.89 2.09
C LYS A 167 -10.63 31.77 2.22
N VAL A 168 -11.73 32.02 2.95
CA VAL A 168 -12.80 31.02 3.12
C VAL A 168 -13.47 30.68 1.79
N ILE A 169 -13.78 31.71 0.99
CA ILE A 169 -14.37 31.52 -0.35
C ILE A 169 -13.40 30.72 -1.24
N PHE A 170 -12.12 31.10 -1.26
CA PHE A 170 -11.11 30.41 -2.05
C PHE A 170 -10.94 28.93 -1.64
N CYS A 171 -10.94 28.64 -0.33
CA CYS A 171 -10.89 27.26 0.17
C CYS A 171 -12.13 26.47 -0.25
N GLN A 172 -13.33 27.06 -0.21
CA GLN A 172 -14.55 26.41 -0.70
C GLN A 172 -14.50 26.13 -2.20
N GLU A 173 -13.98 27.07 -3.00
CA GLU A 173 -13.82 26.82 -4.43
C GLU A 173 -12.75 25.73 -4.69
N LEU A 174 -11.67 25.69 -3.93
CA LEU A 174 -10.66 24.63 -4.03
C LEU A 174 -11.17 23.25 -3.60
N GLN A 175 -12.23 23.16 -2.80
CA GLN A 175 -12.88 21.87 -2.54
C GLN A 175 -13.43 21.25 -3.84
N SER A 176 -13.73 22.04 -4.88
CA SER A 176 -14.10 21.47 -6.18
C SER A 176 -12.95 20.71 -6.85
N PHE A 177 -11.70 20.93 -6.43
CA PHE A 177 -10.52 20.17 -6.86
C PHE A 177 -10.53 18.71 -6.37
N LEU A 178 -11.40 18.38 -5.40
CA LEU A 178 -11.62 17.00 -4.96
C LEU A 178 -12.15 16.12 -6.10
N VAL A 179 -13.01 16.66 -6.97
CA VAL A 179 -13.61 15.89 -8.07
C VAL A 179 -12.54 15.36 -9.03
N PRO A 180 -11.68 16.20 -9.64
CA PRO A 180 -10.65 15.71 -10.54
C PRO A 180 -9.60 14.84 -9.83
N ILE A 181 -9.25 15.12 -8.56
CA ILE A 181 -8.38 14.24 -7.77
C ILE A 181 -9.00 12.85 -7.64
N ARG A 182 -10.28 12.78 -7.27
CA ARG A 182 -11.03 11.54 -7.11
C ARG A 182 -11.09 10.74 -8.41
N GLU A 183 -11.32 11.40 -9.54
CA GLU A 183 -11.30 10.75 -10.85
C GLU A 183 -9.94 10.13 -11.16
N LYS A 184 -8.84 10.85 -10.89
CA LYS A 184 -7.49 10.30 -11.08
C LYS A 184 -7.19 9.13 -10.12
N LEU A 185 -7.66 9.20 -8.87
CA LEU A 185 -7.52 8.10 -7.92
C LEU A 185 -8.39 6.89 -8.31
N GLN A 186 -9.55 7.10 -8.93
CA GLN A 186 -10.37 6.00 -9.45
C GLN A 186 -9.67 5.26 -10.59
N ILE A 187 -9.02 6.01 -11.50
CA ILE A 187 -8.18 5.42 -12.55
C ILE A 187 -7.04 4.61 -11.92
N PHE A 188 -6.41 5.12 -10.87
CA PHE A 188 -5.38 4.40 -10.14
C PHE A 188 -5.90 3.10 -9.52
N GLU A 189 -7.09 3.10 -8.92
CA GLU A 189 -7.74 1.89 -8.40
C GLU A 189 -8.03 0.85 -9.48
N ASP A 190 -8.46 1.28 -10.67
CA ASP A 190 -8.75 0.37 -11.77
C ASP A 190 -7.48 -0.22 -12.37
N GLU A 191 -6.40 0.56 -12.44
CA GLU A 191 -5.07 0.07 -12.82
C GLU A 191 -4.49 -0.91 -11.79
N LEU A 192 -4.75 -0.66 -10.49
CA LEU A 192 -4.43 -1.60 -9.43
C LEU A 192 -5.16 -2.94 -9.64
N LYS A 193 -6.48 -2.90 -9.92
CA LYS A 193 -7.29 -4.09 -10.18
C LYS A 193 -6.86 -4.85 -11.42
N ALA A 194 -6.33 -4.16 -12.43
CA ALA A 194 -5.85 -4.79 -13.66
C ALA A 194 -4.53 -5.58 -13.47
N ARG A 195 -3.77 -5.33 -12.39
CA ARG A 195 -2.56 -6.08 -12.03
C ARG A 195 -2.88 -7.37 -11.28
#